data_AF-I2CP75-F1
#
_entry.id   AF-I2CP75-F1
#
_cell.length_a   1.000
_cell.length_b   1.000
_cell.length_c   1.000
_cell.angle_alpha   90.00
_cell.angle_beta   90.00
_cell.angle_gamma   90.00
#
_symmetry.space_group_name_H-M   'P 1'
#
loop_
_entity.id
_entity.type
_entity.pdbx_description
1 polymer ?
#
loop_
_entity_poly.entity_id
_entity_poly.type
_entity_poly.pdbx_seq_one_letter_code
_entity_poly.pdbx_strand_id
1 'polypeptide(L)'
;MAESCMVALSWVKAKKRDLCLWMSLEGEDGEGSGCLVDLHRPDLDVHVNFPSCEAEKNGPSAGATVATSLVLMMTGAQLLPNIAISGEINLKGDLLPIGNVKEKVAAAARQGITHIVLSSANVKQFRRLPARIRNAVKALKANHIVEVLKHAVLPPGGRGYQARYEHRLREVAGLGLAASLACSHVKGRVQWVECCATTGRGEWHITGNVLEGTRGSVLVARTWVRRNAAAIVARLGGKTSVQVELCALHGLGPAWRLRGKETGAVGPALAAGTPSLPLEPSRRSNGKHPLSPSPGTLASVDPALLPPPQLDLHIHMPGTDVAKDVSINGAAAAVSMIAVMTGLAVRPDVAVLGEITLSGVFWPLEQVNEAEVNTAIDANISLLVLPMDNVRQLEKVPWEQRKGLEVLGALHLLDVLDRLFIFPDQRAASAVGPGGEAEEDGWAA
;
A
#
# COMPACT_ATOMS: atom_id res chain seq x y z
N MET A 1 16.42 -2.86 -5.38
CA MET A 1 15.87 -4.16 -4.91
C MET A 1 15.22 -4.11 -3.53
N ALA A 2 15.82 -3.47 -2.52
CA ALA A 2 15.22 -3.40 -1.18
C ALA A 2 13.77 -2.86 -1.20
N GLU A 3 13.52 -1.80 -1.96
CA GLU A 3 12.16 -1.26 -2.15
C GLU A 3 11.17 -2.29 -2.71
N SER A 4 11.58 -3.07 -3.71
CA SER A 4 10.75 -4.15 -4.28
C SER A 4 10.40 -5.22 -3.25
N CYS A 5 11.35 -5.57 -2.37
CA CYS A 5 11.09 -6.53 -1.29
C CYS A 5 10.06 -6.00 -0.30
N MET A 6 10.17 -4.72 0.09
CA MET A 6 9.20 -4.10 0.99
C MET A 6 7.80 -4.03 0.37
N VAL A 7 7.67 -3.64 -0.89
CA VAL A 7 6.36 -3.56 -1.57
C VAL A 7 5.73 -4.94 -1.68
N ALA A 8 6.53 -5.94 -2.07
CA ALA A 8 6.08 -7.33 -2.11
C ALA A 8 5.63 -7.85 -0.74
N LEU A 9 6.39 -7.58 0.32
CA LEU A 9 6.04 -7.99 1.67
C LEU A 9 4.75 -7.33 2.14
N SER A 10 4.59 -6.03 1.94
CA SER A 10 3.37 -5.31 2.30
C SER A 10 2.15 -5.82 1.53
N TRP A 11 2.29 -6.08 0.23
CA TRP A 11 1.18 -6.63 -0.57
C TRP A 11 0.77 -8.02 -0.08
N VAL A 12 1.73 -8.93 0.16
CA VAL A 12 1.44 -10.28 0.64
C VAL A 12 0.83 -10.24 2.05
N LYS A 13 1.36 -9.42 2.96
CA LYS A 13 0.78 -9.20 4.29
C LYS A 13 -0.66 -8.69 4.19
N ALA A 14 -0.92 -7.68 3.36
CA ALA A 14 -2.25 -7.11 3.19
C ALA A 14 -3.26 -8.10 2.59
N LYS A 15 -2.82 -8.98 1.69
CA LYS A 15 -3.67 -9.97 1.01
C LYS A 15 -3.62 -11.38 1.58
N LYS A 16 -2.95 -11.61 2.72
CA LYS A 16 -2.77 -12.94 3.34
C LYS A 16 -4.06 -13.75 3.39
N ARG A 17 -5.13 -13.19 3.98
CA ARG A 17 -6.41 -13.88 4.15
C ARG A 17 -7.00 -14.30 2.82
N ASP A 18 -7.08 -13.38 1.87
CA ASP A 18 -7.64 -13.63 0.55
C ASP A 18 -6.79 -14.62 -0.25
N LEU A 19 -5.47 -14.62 -0.07
CA LEU A 19 -4.55 -15.59 -0.68
C LEU A 19 -4.81 -17.00 -0.14
N CYS A 20 -4.94 -17.18 1.17
CA CYS A 20 -5.23 -18.50 1.76
C CYS A 20 -6.61 -19.01 1.26
N LEU A 21 -7.64 -18.14 1.23
CA LEU A 21 -8.96 -18.49 0.67
C LEU A 21 -8.90 -18.85 -0.82
N TRP A 22 -8.21 -18.04 -1.62
CA TRP A 22 -8.08 -18.23 -3.06
C TRP A 22 -7.32 -19.51 -3.42
N MET A 23 -6.37 -19.94 -2.59
CA MET A 23 -5.59 -21.18 -2.79
C MET A 23 -6.21 -22.42 -2.12
N SER A 24 -7.46 -22.34 -1.65
CA SER A 24 -8.14 -23.43 -0.94
C SER A 24 -7.38 -23.95 0.28
N LEU A 25 -6.76 -23.03 1.04
CA LEU A 25 -6.03 -23.34 2.26
C LEU A 25 -6.96 -23.16 3.46
N GLU A 26 -7.95 -24.03 3.56
CA GLU A 26 -8.78 -24.17 4.76
C GLU A 26 -8.05 -25.12 5.74
N GLY A 27 -7.94 -24.70 7.01
CA GLY A 27 -7.56 -25.62 8.09
C GLY A 27 -8.70 -26.59 8.39
N GLU A 28 -8.39 -27.79 8.88
CA GLU A 28 -9.38 -28.83 9.21
C GLU A 28 -10.43 -28.36 10.25
N ASP A 29 -10.14 -27.29 11.00
CA ASP A 29 -10.97 -26.80 12.11
C ASP A 29 -11.65 -25.44 11.86
N GLY A 30 -11.60 -24.89 10.64
CA GLY A 30 -12.30 -23.63 10.29
C GLY A 30 -11.75 -22.34 10.94
N GLU A 31 -10.82 -22.41 11.89
CA GLU A 31 -10.26 -21.24 12.59
C GLU A 31 -8.76 -20.95 12.30
N GLY A 32 -8.05 -21.84 11.62
CA GLY A 32 -6.66 -21.61 11.20
C GLY A 32 -6.55 -21.18 9.73
N SER A 33 -5.81 -20.11 9.44
CA SER A 33 -5.38 -19.89 8.04
C SER A 33 -4.49 -21.09 7.67
N GLY A 34 -4.87 -21.90 6.70
CA GLY A 34 -4.11 -23.10 6.25
C GLY A 34 -2.76 -22.77 5.59
N CYS A 35 -2.18 -21.63 5.94
CA CYS A 35 -0.91 -21.11 5.48
C CYS A 35 0.21 -21.64 6.40
N LEU A 36 1.31 -22.10 5.77
CA LEU A 36 2.47 -22.72 6.43
C LEU A 36 3.21 -21.75 7.37
N VAL A 37 3.28 -20.47 6.98
CA VAL A 37 3.96 -19.42 7.76
C VAL A 37 3.03 -18.23 7.88
N ASP A 38 2.85 -17.72 9.10
CA ASP A 38 2.12 -16.49 9.35
C ASP A 38 3.05 -15.27 9.32
N LEU A 39 2.98 -14.49 8.24
CA LEU A 39 3.75 -13.26 8.05
C LEU A 39 3.37 -12.10 8.98
N HIS A 40 2.27 -12.17 9.72
CA HIS A 40 1.85 -11.14 10.69
C HIS A 40 2.44 -11.33 12.08
N ARG A 41 3.14 -12.45 12.31
CA ARG A 41 3.79 -12.72 13.58
C ARG A 41 4.85 -11.66 13.91
N PRO A 42 4.80 -11.01 15.08
CA PRO A 42 5.75 -9.95 15.44
C PRO A 42 7.17 -10.46 15.68
N ASP A 43 7.32 -11.76 15.97
CA ASP A 43 8.57 -12.46 16.21
C ASP A 43 9.15 -13.12 14.94
N LEU A 44 8.52 -12.94 13.78
CA LEU A 44 9.00 -13.47 12.51
C LEU A 44 9.74 -12.40 11.72
N ASP A 45 11.01 -12.68 11.39
CA ASP A 45 11.78 -11.90 10.43
C ASP A 45 11.93 -12.65 9.10
N VAL A 46 11.86 -11.92 7.99
CA VAL A 46 11.99 -12.46 6.64
C VAL A 46 13.32 -12.03 6.04
N HIS A 47 14.20 -12.98 5.79
CA HIS A 47 15.47 -12.74 5.09
C HIS A 47 15.34 -13.07 3.61
N VAL A 48 15.55 -12.07 2.75
CA VAL A 48 15.57 -12.24 1.29
C VAL A 48 17.01 -12.12 0.80
N ASN A 49 17.57 -13.24 0.34
CA ASN A 49 18.88 -13.27 -0.30
C ASN A 49 18.72 -13.44 -1.81
N PHE A 50 19.48 -12.65 -2.57
CA PHE A 50 19.63 -12.84 -4.01
C PHE A 50 21.02 -13.44 -4.24
N PRO A 51 21.15 -14.76 -4.46
CA PRO A 51 22.45 -15.36 -4.72
C PRO A 51 23.06 -14.85 -6.05
N SER A 52 24.39 -14.97 -6.18
CA SER A 52 25.11 -14.94 -7.46
C SER A 52 24.97 -13.68 -8.34
N CYS A 53 25.45 -12.50 -7.92
CA CYS A 53 25.57 -11.37 -8.88
C CYS A 53 26.89 -10.63 -8.78
N GLU A 54 27.60 -10.59 -9.90
CA GLU A 54 28.75 -9.74 -10.19
C GLU A 54 28.34 -8.31 -10.61
N ALA A 55 27.06 -8.10 -10.98
CA ALA A 55 26.52 -6.81 -11.40
C ALA A 55 25.58 -6.19 -10.34
N GLU A 56 25.53 -4.86 -10.29
CA GLU A 56 24.66 -4.11 -9.37
C GLU A 56 23.18 -4.51 -9.50
N LYS A 57 22.60 -4.94 -8.39
CA LYS A 57 21.18 -5.32 -8.23
C LYS A 57 20.27 -4.09 -8.06
N ASN A 58 20.50 -3.06 -8.87
CA ASN A 58 19.83 -1.78 -8.77
C ASN A 58 18.71 -1.71 -9.81
N GLY A 59 17.51 -2.08 -9.37
CA GLY A 59 16.29 -1.90 -10.15
C GLY A 59 15.06 -2.44 -9.42
N PRO A 60 13.87 -1.95 -9.78
CA PRO A 60 12.60 -2.34 -9.15
C PRO A 60 11.97 -3.62 -9.71
N SER A 61 12.59 -4.18 -10.74
CA SER A 61 12.00 -5.18 -11.63
C SER A 61 11.81 -6.58 -11.03
N ALA A 62 12.06 -6.73 -9.72
CA ALA A 62 11.98 -8.00 -9.01
C ALA A 62 10.76 -8.10 -8.07
N GLY A 63 9.93 -7.06 -7.97
CA GLY A 63 8.80 -7.04 -7.04
C GLY A 63 7.86 -8.24 -7.21
N ALA A 64 7.50 -8.57 -8.46
CA ALA A 64 6.64 -9.73 -8.74
C ALA A 64 7.29 -11.06 -8.35
N THR A 65 8.59 -11.21 -8.59
CA THR A 65 9.36 -12.40 -8.24
C THR A 65 9.42 -12.57 -6.73
N VAL A 66 9.71 -11.50 -5.99
CA VAL A 66 9.78 -11.54 -4.53
C VAL A 66 8.42 -11.82 -3.93
N ALA A 67 7.34 -11.18 -4.43
CA ALA A 67 5.98 -11.47 -3.98
C ALA A 67 5.62 -12.95 -4.22
N THR A 68 5.98 -13.50 -5.38
CA THR A 68 5.78 -14.93 -5.67
C THR A 68 6.53 -15.80 -4.67
N SER A 69 7.81 -15.51 -4.39
CA SER A 69 8.61 -16.24 -3.40
C SER A 69 8.00 -16.17 -1.99
N LEU A 70 7.49 -15.01 -1.57
CA LEU A 70 6.82 -14.84 -0.28
C LEU A 70 5.51 -15.61 -0.21
N VAL A 71 4.73 -15.63 -1.29
CA VAL A 71 3.51 -16.44 -1.39
C VAL A 71 3.84 -17.92 -1.27
N LEU A 72 4.87 -18.41 -1.98
CA LEU A 72 5.33 -19.80 -1.88
C LEU A 72 5.73 -20.15 -0.44
N MET A 73 6.52 -19.30 0.22
CA MET A 73 6.93 -19.48 1.62
C MET A 73 5.73 -19.51 2.58
N MET A 74 4.79 -18.58 2.40
CA MET A 74 3.59 -18.45 3.26
C MET A 74 2.64 -19.64 3.10
N THR A 75 2.50 -20.17 1.89
CA THR A 75 1.46 -21.16 1.56
C THR A 75 1.98 -22.59 1.47
N GLY A 76 3.28 -22.80 1.32
CA GLY A 76 3.85 -24.09 0.96
C GLY A 76 3.56 -24.53 -0.49
N ALA A 77 3.09 -23.60 -1.33
CA ALA A 77 2.84 -23.86 -2.75
C ALA A 77 4.14 -24.13 -3.51
N GLN A 78 4.02 -24.71 -4.71
CA GLN A 78 5.19 -25.03 -5.55
C GLN A 78 5.29 -24.06 -6.72
N LEU A 79 6.54 -23.73 -7.10
CA LEU A 79 6.81 -22.95 -8.32
C LEU A 79 6.87 -23.90 -9.52
N LEU A 80 6.28 -23.49 -10.64
CA LEU A 80 6.44 -24.19 -11.91
C LEU A 80 7.91 -24.17 -12.37
N PRO A 81 8.45 -25.29 -12.88
CA PRO A 81 9.81 -25.33 -13.37
C PRO A 81 9.96 -24.51 -14.66
N ASN A 82 11.18 -24.04 -14.93
CA ASN A 82 11.56 -23.34 -16.17
C ASN A 82 10.75 -22.07 -16.47
N ILE A 83 10.32 -21.36 -15.42
CA ILE A 83 9.65 -20.06 -15.53
C ILE A 83 10.49 -18.93 -14.93
N ALA A 84 10.60 -17.82 -15.66
CA ALA A 84 11.12 -16.55 -15.14
C ALA A 84 9.96 -15.58 -14.91
N ILE A 85 10.08 -14.75 -13.88
CA ILE A 85 9.12 -13.68 -13.55
C ILE A 85 9.87 -12.36 -13.58
N SER A 86 9.33 -11.36 -14.28
CA SER A 86 9.92 -10.03 -14.28
C SER A 86 8.86 -8.93 -14.35
N GLY A 87 8.94 -8.00 -13.41
CA GLY A 87 8.01 -6.89 -13.29
C GLY A 87 8.13 -6.19 -11.94
N GLU A 88 7.98 -4.88 -11.95
CA GLU A 88 7.67 -4.13 -10.74
C GLU A 88 6.22 -4.41 -10.36
N ILE A 89 5.92 -4.40 -9.06
CA ILE A 89 4.55 -4.42 -8.56
C ILE A 89 4.34 -3.20 -7.68
N ASN A 90 3.12 -2.73 -7.61
CA ASN A 90 2.69 -1.68 -6.68
C ASN A 90 1.86 -2.29 -5.53
N LEU A 91 1.39 -1.46 -4.58
CA LEU A 91 0.59 -1.92 -3.44
C LEU A 91 -0.82 -2.37 -3.83
N LYS A 92 -1.31 -2.00 -5.02
CA LYS A 92 -2.53 -2.56 -5.61
C LYS A 92 -2.33 -3.99 -6.11
N GLY A 93 -1.11 -4.34 -6.52
CA GLY A 93 -0.77 -5.61 -7.16
C GLY A 93 -0.69 -5.55 -8.68
N ASP A 94 -0.80 -4.36 -9.28
CA ASP A 94 -0.59 -4.16 -10.71
C ASP A 94 0.84 -4.52 -11.10
N LEU A 95 1.01 -5.17 -12.24
CA LEU A 95 2.32 -5.52 -12.80
C LEU A 95 2.80 -4.42 -13.75
N LEU A 96 3.78 -3.65 -13.29
CA LEU A 96 4.31 -2.48 -14.00
C LEU A 96 5.42 -2.85 -15.00
N PRO A 97 5.61 -2.06 -16.08
CA PRO A 97 6.69 -2.25 -17.03
C PRO A 97 8.07 -2.12 -16.38
N ILE A 98 9.08 -2.64 -17.07
CA ILE A 98 10.46 -2.66 -16.59
C ILE A 98 11.42 -2.38 -17.75
N GLY A 99 12.57 -1.79 -17.44
CA GLY A 99 13.65 -1.64 -18.40
C GLY A 99 14.38 -2.95 -18.73
N ASN A 100 15.22 -2.90 -19.76
CA ASN A 100 16.17 -3.95 -20.16
C ASN A 100 15.52 -5.32 -20.45
N VAL A 101 14.38 -5.31 -21.14
CA VAL A 101 13.63 -6.53 -21.48
C VAL A 101 14.46 -7.47 -22.36
N LYS A 102 15.26 -6.94 -23.30
CA LYS A 102 16.11 -7.73 -24.19
C LYS A 102 17.12 -8.57 -23.39
N GLU A 103 17.83 -7.91 -22.48
CA GLU A 103 18.88 -8.52 -21.65
C GLU A 103 18.28 -9.58 -20.72
N LYS A 104 17.11 -9.30 -20.14
CA LYS A 104 16.39 -10.22 -19.25
C LYS A 104 15.91 -11.48 -19.98
N VAL A 105 15.34 -11.32 -21.18
CA VAL A 105 14.88 -12.46 -21.99
C VAL A 105 16.08 -13.27 -22.50
N ALA A 106 17.17 -12.61 -22.91
CA ALA A 106 18.39 -13.29 -23.32
C ALA A 106 19.04 -14.07 -22.17
N ALA A 107 19.02 -13.53 -20.94
CA ALA A 107 19.47 -14.24 -19.75
C ALA A 107 18.61 -15.48 -19.47
N ALA A 108 17.28 -15.36 -19.53
CA ALA A 108 16.37 -16.49 -19.38
C ALA A 108 16.64 -17.59 -20.42
N ALA A 109 16.77 -17.21 -21.70
CA ALA A 109 17.09 -18.13 -22.79
C ALA A 109 18.42 -18.88 -22.55
N ARG A 110 19.46 -18.18 -22.08
CA ARG A 110 20.77 -18.80 -21.78
C ARG A 110 20.72 -19.80 -20.64
N GLN A 111 19.80 -19.64 -19.70
CA GLN A 111 19.60 -20.54 -18.55
C GLN A 111 18.62 -21.69 -18.85
N GLY A 112 18.18 -21.85 -20.11
CA GLY A 112 17.23 -22.90 -20.49
C GLY A 112 15.81 -22.65 -19.99
N ILE A 113 15.50 -21.45 -19.50
CA ILE A 113 14.14 -21.08 -19.06
C ILE A 113 13.26 -20.95 -20.31
N THR A 114 12.15 -21.68 -20.34
CA THR A 114 11.27 -21.77 -21.51
C THR A 114 10.11 -20.79 -21.46
N HIS A 115 9.79 -20.25 -20.28
CA HIS A 115 8.67 -19.32 -20.09
C HIS A 115 9.11 -18.07 -19.32
N ILE A 116 8.62 -16.89 -19.72
CA ILE A 116 8.86 -15.65 -18.97
C ILE A 116 7.57 -14.85 -18.81
N VAL A 117 7.20 -14.52 -17.57
CA VAL A 117 6.07 -13.65 -17.25
C VAL A 117 6.52 -12.20 -17.36
N LEU A 118 5.81 -11.41 -18.17
CA LEU A 118 6.09 -10.00 -18.44
C LEU A 118 4.81 -9.16 -18.44
N SER A 119 4.92 -7.89 -18.08
CA SER A 119 3.80 -6.95 -18.21
C SER A 119 3.34 -6.79 -19.67
N SER A 120 2.07 -6.39 -19.86
CA SER A 120 1.53 -6.11 -21.20
C SER A 120 2.40 -5.22 -22.07
N ALA A 121 2.96 -4.15 -21.48
CA ALA A 121 3.82 -3.22 -22.19
C ALA A 121 5.13 -3.89 -22.64
N ASN A 122 5.73 -4.70 -21.77
CA ASN A 122 6.96 -5.42 -22.05
C ASN A 122 6.76 -6.55 -23.08
N VAL A 123 5.58 -7.17 -23.15
CA VAL A 123 5.26 -8.17 -24.18
C VAL A 123 5.29 -7.53 -25.59
N LYS A 124 4.88 -6.27 -25.73
CA LYS A 124 5.02 -5.54 -27.01
C LYS A 124 6.49 -5.36 -27.39
N GLN A 125 7.36 -5.05 -26.42
CA GLN A 125 8.80 -4.95 -26.64
C GLN A 125 9.43 -6.32 -26.95
N PHE A 126 9.01 -7.37 -26.25
CA PHE A 126 9.45 -8.75 -26.49
C PHE A 126 9.23 -9.20 -27.93
N ARG A 127 8.08 -8.84 -28.54
CA ARG A 127 7.77 -9.20 -29.93
C ARG A 127 8.75 -8.64 -30.96
N ARG A 128 9.42 -7.52 -30.63
CA ARG A 128 10.41 -6.83 -31.46
C ARG A 128 11.84 -7.39 -31.28
N LEU A 129 12.03 -8.37 -30.38
CA LEU A 129 13.35 -8.99 -30.16
C LEU A 129 13.76 -9.88 -31.35
N PRO A 130 15.07 -10.09 -31.55
CA PRO A 130 15.58 -11.00 -32.58
C PRO A 130 14.97 -12.41 -32.45
N ALA A 131 14.65 -13.04 -33.58
CA ALA A 131 13.98 -14.34 -33.64
C ALA A 131 14.69 -15.42 -32.81
N ARG A 132 16.04 -15.43 -32.80
CA ARG A 132 16.84 -16.37 -32.00
C ARG A 132 16.51 -16.34 -30.51
N ILE A 133 16.29 -15.15 -29.94
CA ILE A 133 15.96 -14.97 -28.52
C ILE A 133 14.46 -15.25 -28.29
N ARG A 134 13.62 -14.72 -29.18
CA ARG A 134 12.16 -14.84 -29.08
C ARG A 134 11.66 -16.28 -29.20
N ASN A 135 12.33 -17.11 -29.99
CA ASN A 135 11.95 -18.51 -30.19
C ASN A 135 12.42 -19.43 -29.05
N ALA A 136 13.37 -18.99 -28.23
CA ALA A 136 13.89 -19.77 -27.12
C ALA A 136 13.01 -19.68 -25.86
N VAL A 137 12.22 -18.62 -25.70
CA VAL A 137 11.40 -18.36 -24.51
C VAL A 137 10.01 -17.90 -24.91
N LYS A 138 8.96 -18.49 -24.34
CA LYS A 138 7.57 -18.04 -24.50
C LYS A 138 7.24 -16.94 -23.50
N ALA A 139 6.80 -15.79 -23.99
CA ALA A 139 6.31 -14.71 -23.13
C ALA A 139 4.86 -14.95 -22.67
N LEU A 140 4.65 -14.97 -21.35
CA LEU A 140 3.35 -15.01 -20.69
C LEU A 140 2.97 -13.59 -20.25
N LYS A 141 1.78 -13.15 -20.64
CA LYS A 141 1.30 -11.78 -20.39
C LYS A 141 0.68 -11.68 -19.00
N ALA A 142 1.32 -10.87 -18.15
CA ALA A 142 0.94 -10.31 -16.86
C ALA A 142 0.27 -8.92 -16.91
N ASN A 143 -0.82 -8.65 -16.18
CA ASN A 143 -1.20 -7.28 -15.79
C ASN A 143 -1.31 -7.08 -14.28
N HIS A 144 -1.45 -8.16 -13.54
CA HIS A 144 -1.61 -8.14 -12.09
C HIS A 144 -0.87 -9.33 -11.48
N ILE A 145 -0.39 -9.21 -10.24
CA ILE A 145 0.34 -10.26 -9.53
C ILE A 145 -0.47 -11.56 -9.42
N VAL A 146 -1.80 -11.47 -9.33
CA VAL A 146 -2.70 -12.66 -9.37
C VAL A 146 -2.49 -13.48 -10.65
N GLU A 147 -2.34 -12.83 -11.81
CA GLU A 147 -2.08 -13.54 -13.07
C GLU A 147 -0.67 -14.11 -13.10
N VAL A 148 0.31 -13.40 -12.53
CA VAL A 148 1.66 -13.94 -12.36
C VAL A 148 1.63 -15.22 -11.52
N LEU A 149 0.91 -15.21 -10.39
CA LEU A 149 0.75 -16.37 -9.53
C LEU A 149 0.06 -17.52 -10.29
N LYS A 150 -1.01 -17.26 -11.05
CA LYS A 150 -1.65 -18.29 -11.88
C LYS A 150 -0.73 -18.91 -12.93
N HIS A 151 0.18 -18.11 -13.51
CA HIS A 151 1.15 -18.59 -14.50
C HIS A 151 2.30 -19.38 -13.88
N ALA A 152 2.62 -19.13 -12.60
CA ALA A 152 3.88 -19.57 -12.00
C ALA A 152 3.73 -20.50 -10.80
N VAL A 153 2.59 -20.52 -10.13
CA VAL A 153 2.41 -21.21 -8.84
C VAL A 153 1.41 -22.35 -8.99
N LEU A 154 1.71 -23.47 -8.37
CA LEU A 154 0.81 -24.61 -8.20
C LEU A 154 0.29 -24.62 -6.76
N PRO A 155 -1.03 -24.50 -6.52
CA PRO A 155 -1.54 -24.52 -5.17
C PRO A 155 -1.22 -25.84 -4.44
N PRO A 156 -1.05 -25.80 -3.10
CA PRO A 156 -0.73 -26.99 -2.31
C PRO A 156 -1.77 -28.10 -2.47
N GLY A 157 -1.29 -29.34 -2.54
CA GLY A 157 -2.15 -30.54 -2.65
C GLY A 157 -2.83 -30.68 -4.01
N GLY A 158 -2.37 -29.97 -5.06
CA GLY A 158 -2.99 -30.01 -6.39
C GLY A 158 -4.38 -29.40 -6.45
N ARG A 159 -4.78 -28.67 -5.39
CA ARG A 159 -6.07 -27.99 -5.34
C ARG A 159 -6.12 -26.88 -6.38
N GLY A 160 -7.29 -26.65 -6.97
CA GLY A 160 -7.50 -25.55 -7.90
C GLY A 160 -7.58 -24.20 -7.17
N TYR A 161 -7.41 -23.12 -7.93
CA TYR A 161 -7.72 -21.77 -7.47
C TYR A 161 -9.23 -21.57 -7.32
N GLN A 162 -9.66 -20.96 -6.22
CA GLN A 162 -11.05 -20.62 -5.95
C GLN A 162 -11.42 -19.31 -6.64
N ALA A 163 -11.95 -19.39 -7.87
CA ALA A 163 -12.31 -18.22 -8.68
C ALA A 163 -13.19 -17.20 -7.93
N ARG A 164 -14.07 -17.66 -7.04
CA ARG A 164 -14.94 -16.80 -6.22
C ARG A 164 -14.20 -15.80 -5.33
N TYR A 165 -12.94 -16.05 -4.97
CA TYR A 165 -12.16 -15.17 -4.10
C TYR A 165 -11.18 -14.26 -4.87
N GLU A 166 -11.02 -14.48 -6.18
CA GLU A 166 -10.04 -13.74 -6.98
C GLU A 166 -10.29 -12.23 -7.01
N HIS A 167 -11.57 -11.81 -7.04
CA HIS A 167 -11.92 -10.39 -7.05
C HIS A 167 -11.37 -9.65 -5.82
N ARG A 168 -11.37 -10.28 -4.64
CA ARG A 168 -10.84 -9.70 -3.39
C ARG A 168 -9.35 -9.43 -3.43
N LEU A 169 -8.60 -10.26 -4.16
CA LEU A 169 -7.16 -10.03 -4.38
C LEU A 169 -6.89 -8.81 -5.25
N ARG A 170 -7.87 -8.38 -6.06
CA ARG A 170 -7.81 -7.19 -6.93
C ARG A 170 -8.51 -5.99 -6.30
N GLU A 171 -9.29 -6.18 -5.25
CA GLU A 171 -9.92 -5.09 -4.52
C GLU A 171 -8.86 -4.19 -3.87
N VAL A 172 -9.08 -2.89 -3.97
CA VAL A 172 -8.23 -1.86 -3.37
C VAL A 172 -8.86 -1.25 -2.11
N ALA A 173 -9.93 -1.87 -1.60
CA ALA A 173 -10.54 -1.45 -0.34
C ALA A 173 -9.53 -1.53 0.80
N GLY A 174 -9.40 -0.45 1.59
CA GLY A 174 -8.41 -0.32 2.64
C GLY A 174 -7.02 0.18 2.18
N LEU A 175 -6.79 0.33 0.87
CA LEU A 175 -5.62 1.06 0.36
C LEU A 175 -5.93 2.55 0.29
N GLY A 176 -4.98 3.37 0.73
CA GLY A 176 -4.95 4.79 0.43
C GLY A 176 -4.45 4.99 -1.00
N LEU A 177 -5.29 5.52 -1.88
CA LEU A 177 -4.92 5.81 -3.26
C LEU A 177 -5.23 7.27 -3.54
N ALA A 178 -4.21 8.12 -3.56
CA ALA A 178 -4.38 9.53 -3.88
C ALA A 178 -3.60 9.86 -5.16
N ALA A 179 -4.22 10.62 -6.06
CA ALA A 179 -3.53 11.16 -7.22
C ALA A 179 -2.92 12.53 -6.88
N SER A 180 -1.66 12.70 -7.29
CA SER A 180 -0.99 13.99 -7.44
C SER A 180 -0.65 14.19 -8.92
N LEU A 181 -0.34 15.40 -9.34
CA LEU A 181 0.19 15.67 -10.68
C LEU A 181 1.68 16.00 -10.55
N ALA A 182 2.53 15.36 -11.33
CA ALA A 182 3.95 15.66 -11.29
C ALA A 182 4.25 17.00 -11.97
N CYS A 183 4.40 18.08 -11.20
CA CYS A 183 4.99 19.32 -11.72
C CYS A 183 6.50 19.11 -11.92
N SER A 184 6.92 19.07 -13.19
CA SER A 184 8.29 19.18 -13.73
C SER A 184 9.12 17.88 -13.94
N HIS A 185 9.94 17.95 -15.00
CA HIS A 185 10.83 16.96 -15.65
C HIS A 185 10.22 15.82 -16.49
N VAL A 186 9.05 15.29 -16.14
CA VAL A 186 8.34 14.32 -16.98
C VAL A 186 6.98 14.89 -17.34
N LYS A 187 6.87 15.49 -18.54
CA LYS A 187 5.64 16.11 -19.09
C LYS A 187 4.37 15.40 -18.62
N GLY A 188 3.61 16.07 -17.76
CA GLY A 188 2.19 15.83 -17.53
C GLY A 188 1.78 14.38 -17.29
N ARG A 189 2.16 13.81 -16.13
CA ARG A 189 1.66 12.50 -15.70
C ARG A 189 1.07 12.58 -14.30
N VAL A 190 -0.01 11.82 -14.10
CA VAL A 190 -0.53 11.55 -12.77
C VAL A 190 0.48 10.70 -12.00
N GLN A 191 0.87 11.19 -10.84
CA GLN A 191 1.65 10.44 -9.86
C GLN A 191 0.69 9.90 -8.79
N TRP A 192 0.53 8.59 -8.75
CA TRP A 192 -0.21 7.95 -7.68
C TRP A 192 0.65 7.88 -6.41
N VAL A 193 0.01 8.12 -5.27
CA VAL A 193 0.55 7.89 -3.93
C VAL A 193 -0.29 6.81 -3.27
N GLU A 194 0.31 5.63 -3.13
CA GLU A 194 -0.32 4.45 -2.57
C GLU A 194 0.09 4.32 -1.10
N CYS A 195 -0.85 3.99 -0.23
CA CYS A 195 -0.59 3.74 1.17
C CYS A 195 -1.31 2.47 1.63
N CYS A 196 -0.65 1.65 2.43
CA CYS A 196 -1.28 0.53 3.12
C CYS A 196 -0.83 0.47 4.57
N ALA A 197 -1.72 -0.04 5.44
CA ALA A 197 -1.37 -0.46 6.78
C ALA A 197 -1.43 -1.99 6.88
N THR A 198 -0.46 -2.58 7.55
CA THR A 198 -0.42 -4.02 7.82
C THR A 198 -0.04 -4.26 9.28
N THR A 199 -0.48 -5.36 9.88
CA THR A 199 -0.03 -5.74 11.23
C THR A 199 1.50 -5.91 11.29
N GLY A 200 2.10 -5.36 12.32
CA GLY A 200 3.55 -5.34 12.52
C GLY A 200 4.00 -4.67 13.82
N ARG A 201 5.10 -3.91 13.74
CA ARG A 201 5.86 -3.34 14.87
C ARG A 201 5.81 -1.80 14.92
N GLY A 202 4.88 -1.18 14.19
CA GLY A 202 4.79 0.28 14.11
C GLY A 202 5.84 0.89 13.18
N GLU A 203 6.43 0.08 12.30
CA GLU A 203 7.41 0.54 11.32
C GLU A 203 6.74 1.37 10.23
N TRP A 204 7.53 2.19 9.54
CA TRP A 204 7.01 2.91 8.39
C TRP A 204 8.04 2.95 7.28
N HIS A 205 7.56 2.81 6.05
CA HIS A 205 8.40 2.71 4.87
C HIS A 205 7.94 3.69 3.80
N ILE A 206 8.90 4.30 3.12
CA ILE A 206 8.69 5.03 1.87
C ILE A 206 9.47 4.29 0.79
N THR A 207 8.78 3.93 -0.29
CA THR A 207 9.38 3.35 -1.50
C THR A 207 8.86 4.04 -2.76
N GLY A 208 9.52 3.84 -3.89
CA GLY A 208 9.12 4.48 -5.14
C GLY A 208 10.24 5.25 -5.85
N ASN A 209 11.52 5.00 -5.52
CA ASN A 209 12.63 5.86 -5.93
C ASN A 209 12.39 7.34 -5.52
N VAL A 210 12.04 7.52 -4.23
CA VAL A 210 11.66 8.81 -3.65
C VAL A 210 12.88 9.45 -3.00
N LEU A 211 13.27 10.63 -3.50
CA LEU A 211 14.42 11.40 -3.05
C LEU A 211 14.10 12.25 -1.81
N GLU A 212 15.12 12.93 -1.28
CA GLU A 212 15.09 13.56 0.04
C GLU A 212 14.01 14.65 0.18
N GLY A 213 13.83 15.51 -0.83
CA GLY A 213 12.81 16.58 -0.77
C GLY A 213 11.40 16.02 -0.70
N THR A 214 11.09 15.02 -1.53
CA THR A 214 9.78 14.33 -1.46
C THR A 214 9.62 13.55 -0.16
N ARG A 215 10.67 12.87 0.33
CA ARG A 215 10.65 12.16 1.62
C ARG A 215 10.36 13.10 2.78
N GLY A 216 10.96 14.30 2.78
CA GLY A 216 10.70 15.34 3.76
C GLY A 216 9.24 15.78 3.75
N SER A 217 8.67 16.01 2.56
CA SER A 217 7.26 16.38 2.40
C SER A 217 6.30 15.29 2.92
N VAL A 218 6.56 14.02 2.60
CA VAL A 218 5.78 12.88 3.13
C VAL A 218 5.88 12.77 4.66
N LEU A 219 7.03 13.08 5.25
CA LEU A 219 7.22 13.11 6.70
C LEU A 219 6.40 14.21 7.37
N VAL A 220 6.35 15.40 6.77
CA VAL A 220 5.50 16.51 7.24
C VAL A 220 4.02 16.11 7.18
N ALA A 221 3.59 15.55 6.05
CA ALA A 221 2.24 15.02 5.86
C ALA A 221 1.86 14.00 6.93
N ARG A 222 2.74 13.01 7.18
CA ARG A 222 2.53 12.02 8.25
C ARG A 222 2.38 12.70 9.61
N THR A 223 3.29 13.60 9.96
CA THR A 223 3.27 14.29 11.26
C THR A 223 2.00 15.11 11.45
N TRP A 224 1.54 15.77 10.39
CA TRP A 224 0.29 16.51 10.39
C TRP A 224 -0.93 15.60 10.56
N VAL A 225 -1.04 14.51 9.80
CA VAL A 225 -2.15 13.54 9.92
C VAL A 225 -2.21 12.98 11.35
N ARG A 226 -1.05 12.62 11.92
CA ARG A 226 -0.94 12.12 13.30
C ARG A 226 -1.43 13.13 14.32
N ARG A 227 -0.96 14.38 14.22
CA ARG A 227 -1.34 15.46 15.14
C ARG A 227 -2.83 15.80 15.06
N ASN A 228 -3.42 15.71 13.88
CA ASN A 228 -4.79 16.15 13.61
C ASN A 228 -5.78 14.99 13.47
N ALA A 229 -5.41 13.76 13.84
CA ALA A 229 -6.23 12.57 13.67
C ALA A 229 -7.66 12.74 14.23
N ALA A 230 -7.79 13.27 15.46
CA ALA A 230 -9.10 13.53 16.07
C ALA A 230 -9.94 14.55 15.29
N ALA A 231 -9.32 15.62 14.79
CA ALA A 231 -10.01 16.66 14.02
C ALA A 231 -10.42 16.14 12.63
N ILE A 232 -9.56 15.35 11.98
CA ILE A 232 -9.85 14.68 10.71
C ILE A 232 -11.03 13.73 10.87
N VAL A 233 -11.01 12.89 11.90
CA VAL A 233 -12.11 11.98 12.22
C VAL A 233 -13.39 12.75 12.54
N ALA A 234 -13.34 13.83 13.32
CA ALA A 234 -14.53 14.64 13.59
C ALA A 234 -15.11 15.29 12.32
N ARG A 235 -14.24 15.76 11.41
CA ARG A 235 -14.65 16.38 10.12
C ARG A 235 -15.30 15.36 9.18
N LEU A 236 -14.75 14.14 9.13
CA LEU A 236 -15.24 13.06 8.26
C LEU A 236 -16.35 12.21 8.92
N GLY A 237 -16.43 12.23 10.26
CA GLY A 237 -17.10 11.26 11.11
C GLY A 237 -18.45 11.71 11.68
N GLY A 238 -19.20 12.54 10.98
CA GLY A 238 -20.64 12.66 11.20
C GLY A 238 -21.47 11.53 10.56
N LYS A 239 -20.84 10.63 9.77
CA LYS A 239 -21.55 9.72 8.84
C LYS A 239 -20.99 8.31 8.73
N THR A 240 -20.15 7.85 9.66
CA THR A 240 -19.54 6.51 9.55
C THR A 240 -19.44 5.77 10.87
N SER A 241 -19.85 4.50 10.86
CA SER A 241 -19.72 3.52 11.96
C SER A 241 -18.31 2.93 12.07
N VAL A 242 -17.29 3.62 11.55
CA VAL A 242 -15.93 3.10 11.52
C VAL A 242 -15.31 3.32 12.90
N GLN A 243 -15.09 2.22 13.63
CA GLN A 243 -14.19 2.24 14.78
C GLN A 243 -12.79 2.55 14.27
N VAL A 244 -12.37 3.80 14.43
CA VAL A 244 -10.99 4.22 14.22
C VAL A 244 -10.19 3.62 15.36
N GLU A 245 -9.62 2.43 15.17
CA GLU A 245 -8.46 2.05 15.95
C GLU A 245 -7.34 3.04 15.59
N LEU A 246 -7.22 4.07 16.42
CA LEU A 246 -6.11 5.04 16.44
C LEU A 246 -4.72 4.36 16.45
N CYS A 247 -4.65 3.04 16.60
CA CYS A 247 -3.46 2.20 16.65
C CYS A 247 -2.47 2.41 15.49
N ALA A 248 -2.91 2.75 14.27
CA ALA A 248 -1.98 2.91 13.13
C ALA A 248 -0.98 4.06 13.27
N LEU A 249 -1.42 5.15 13.91
CA LEU A 249 -0.63 6.37 14.07
C LEU A 249 -0.16 6.58 15.51
N HIS A 250 -0.66 5.75 16.43
CA HIS A 250 -0.24 5.67 17.83
C HIS A 250 0.85 4.63 18.10
N GLY A 251 1.49 4.07 17.06
CA GLY A 251 2.74 3.30 17.17
C GLY A 251 3.96 4.08 17.69
N LEU A 252 3.76 5.19 18.41
CA LEU A 252 4.75 5.74 19.33
C LEU A 252 4.31 5.34 20.73
N GLY A 253 5.20 4.67 21.46
CA GLY A 253 4.95 3.99 22.73
C GLY A 253 4.26 4.79 23.85
N PRO A 254 4.05 4.13 25.00
CA PRO A 254 3.08 4.53 26.00
C PRO A 254 3.57 5.74 26.81
N ALA A 255 3.13 6.92 26.39
CA ALA A 255 2.69 7.93 27.34
C ALA A 255 1.40 8.51 26.79
N TRP A 256 0.47 8.88 27.67
CA TRP A 256 -0.80 9.58 27.38
C TRP A 256 -2.01 8.66 27.07
N ARG A 257 -2.67 8.18 28.13
CA ARG A 257 -4.13 7.97 28.12
C ARG A 257 -4.82 9.28 28.48
N LEU A 258 -5.62 9.83 27.59
CA LEU A 258 -6.70 10.75 27.96
C LEU A 258 -7.88 9.90 28.45
N ARG A 259 -8.16 9.93 29.75
CA ARG A 259 -9.41 9.36 30.30
C ARG A 259 -10.57 10.31 29.99
N GLY A 260 -11.49 9.87 29.14
CA GLY A 260 -12.83 10.45 29.02
C GLY A 260 -13.71 9.98 30.18
N LYS A 261 -14.58 10.87 30.65
CA LYS A 261 -15.44 10.78 31.85
C LYS A 261 -16.27 9.49 31.94
N GLU A 262 -16.19 8.82 33.09
CA GLU A 262 -17.35 8.18 33.70
C GLU A 262 -17.68 8.93 35.00
N THR A 263 -18.95 9.23 35.17
CA THR A 263 -19.54 9.88 36.35
C THR A 263 -19.47 8.94 37.56
N GLY A 264 -18.83 9.38 38.65
CA GLY A 264 -18.92 8.69 39.94
C GLY A 264 -17.86 9.12 40.97
N ALA A 265 -18.28 9.96 41.92
CA ALA A 265 -17.70 10.24 43.24
C ALA A 265 -16.19 10.60 43.38
N VAL A 266 -15.96 11.81 43.91
CA VAL A 266 -14.66 12.38 44.30
C VAL A 266 -14.23 11.87 45.69
N GLY A 267 -12.97 11.49 45.84
CA GLY A 267 -12.26 11.29 47.12
C GLY A 267 -10.75 11.57 46.94
N PRO A 268 -10.04 12.13 47.95
CA PRO A 268 -8.97 13.11 47.70
C PRO A 268 -7.58 12.50 47.42
N ALA A 269 -6.77 13.33 46.75
CA ALA A 269 -5.38 13.12 46.39
C ALA A 269 -4.45 12.85 47.58
N LEU A 270 -3.43 12.02 47.36
CA LEU A 270 -2.22 11.95 48.18
C LEU A 270 -0.98 11.79 47.29
N ALA A 271 0.08 12.44 47.73
CA ALA A 271 1.20 12.95 46.96
C ALA A 271 2.39 11.97 46.82
N ALA A 272 3.25 12.30 45.85
CA ALA A 272 4.71 12.16 45.79
C ALA A 272 5.39 10.85 46.26
N GLY A 273 6.19 10.27 45.35
CA GLY A 273 7.23 9.29 45.71
C GLY A 273 7.90 8.69 44.48
N THR A 274 9.05 9.23 44.08
CA THR A 274 10.01 8.59 43.17
C THR A 274 10.59 7.32 43.80
N PRO A 275 10.64 6.16 43.12
CA PRO A 275 11.41 5.04 43.60
C PRO A 275 12.81 5.03 42.97
N SER A 276 13.80 5.23 43.83
CA SER A 276 15.22 4.92 43.62
C SER A 276 15.45 3.40 43.60
N LEU A 277 16.23 2.92 42.62
CA LEU A 277 16.72 1.54 42.55
C LEU A 277 17.81 1.27 43.61
N PRO A 278 17.78 0.13 44.35
CA PRO A 278 18.91 -0.32 45.13
C PRO A 278 19.85 -1.18 44.28
N LEU A 279 21.13 -0.80 44.26
CA LEU A 279 22.27 -1.64 43.88
C LEU A 279 22.59 -2.60 45.04
N GLU A 280 22.61 -3.90 44.80
CA GLU A 280 23.26 -4.86 45.71
C GLU A 280 24.45 -5.57 45.05
N PRO A 281 25.48 -5.94 45.85
CA PRO A 281 26.82 -6.23 45.34
C PRO A 281 27.06 -7.71 45.06
N SER A 282 27.93 -7.95 44.08
CA SER A 282 28.44 -9.24 43.63
C SER A 282 29.05 -10.11 44.76
N ARG A 283 28.63 -11.38 44.85
CA ARG A 283 29.39 -12.45 45.51
C ARG A 283 29.67 -13.58 44.51
N ARG A 284 30.97 -13.89 44.34
CA ARG A 284 31.48 -15.07 43.63
C ARG A 284 31.30 -16.32 44.50
N SER A 285 30.83 -17.41 43.91
CA SER A 285 31.17 -18.77 44.35
C SER A 285 31.24 -19.73 43.16
N ASN A 286 32.34 -20.48 43.12
CA ASN A 286 32.65 -21.53 42.15
C ASN A 286 31.71 -22.74 42.24
N GLY A 287 31.47 -23.40 41.10
CA GLY A 287 31.32 -24.85 41.03
C GLY A 287 29.97 -25.39 40.54
N LYS A 288 30.06 -26.19 39.46
CA LYS A 288 29.08 -27.11 38.85
C LYS A 288 28.18 -26.52 37.76
N HIS A 289 28.48 -26.92 36.52
CA HIS A 289 27.57 -26.89 35.39
C HIS A 289 26.28 -27.67 35.69
N PRO A 290 25.08 -27.09 35.46
CA PRO A 290 23.88 -27.86 35.22
C PRO A 290 23.54 -27.87 33.72
N LEU A 291 23.40 -29.10 33.24
CA LEU A 291 22.66 -29.62 32.09
C LEU A 291 21.75 -28.65 31.32
N SER A 292 21.79 -28.79 29.98
CA SER A 292 20.88 -28.17 29.01
C SER A 292 19.40 -28.34 29.39
N PRO A 293 18.56 -27.30 29.31
CA PRO A 293 17.13 -27.48 29.46
C PRO A 293 16.55 -28.17 28.21
N SER A 294 15.80 -29.24 28.45
CA SER A 294 14.90 -29.88 27.49
C SER A 294 13.87 -28.89 26.92
N PRO A 295 13.30 -29.14 25.72
CA PRO A 295 12.41 -28.19 25.05
C PRO A 295 11.10 -28.07 25.82
N GLY A 296 11.01 -27.09 26.71
CA GLY A 296 9.78 -26.71 27.38
C GLY A 296 8.84 -26.03 26.38
N THR A 297 7.63 -26.55 26.28
CA THR A 297 6.47 -25.98 25.59
C THR A 297 6.38 -24.48 25.92
N LEU A 298 6.56 -23.62 24.92
CA LEU A 298 6.30 -22.18 25.04
C LEU A 298 4.85 -22.02 25.54
N ALA A 299 4.69 -21.56 26.78
CA ALA A 299 3.40 -21.22 27.33
C ALA A 299 2.74 -20.19 26.41
N SER A 300 1.55 -20.52 25.89
CA SER A 300 0.73 -19.60 25.12
C SER A 300 0.42 -18.37 25.97
N VAL A 301 0.97 -17.22 25.60
CA VAL A 301 0.64 -15.94 26.24
C VAL A 301 -0.83 -15.65 25.97
N ASP A 302 -1.59 -15.31 27.01
CA ASP A 302 -3.00 -14.90 26.89
C ASP A 302 -3.11 -13.72 25.91
N PRO A 303 -3.87 -13.87 24.79
CA PRO A 303 -4.04 -12.82 23.79
C PRO A 303 -4.59 -11.51 24.38
N ALA A 304 -5.33 -11.57 25.49
CA ALA A 304 -5.88 -10.40 26.16
C ALA A 304 -4.83 -9.54 26.90
N LEU A 305 -3.64 -10.09 27.17
CA LEU A 305 -2.52 -9.38 27.82
C LEU A 305 -1.52 -8.79 26.83
N LEU A 306 -1.67 -9.06 25.53
CA LEU A 306 -0.82 -8.48 24.50
C LEU A 306 -1.20 -7.00 24.27
N PRO A 307 -0.22 -6.09 24.09
CA PRO A 307 -0.53 -4.74 23.64
C PRO A 307 -1.29 -4.81 22.30
N PRO A 308 -2.16 -3.84 22.00
CA PRO A 308 -2.91 -3.84 20.74
C PRO A 308 -1.94 -3.97 19.56
N PRO A 309 -2.33 -4.69 18.50
CA PRO A 309 -1.46 -4.92 17.35
C PRO A 309 -0.98 -3.58 16.80
N GLN A 310 0.34 -3.43 16.69
CA GLN A 310 0.92 -2.25 16.05
C GLN A 310 0.77 -2.41 14.54
N LEU A 311 0.59 -1.32 13.82
CA LEU A 311 0.47 -1.34 12.37
C LEU A 311 1.70 -0.71 11.74
N ASP A 312 2.28 -1.42 10.77
CA ASP A 312 3.29 -0.87 9.89
C ASP A 312 2.60 -0.07 8.78
N LEU A 313 3.12 1.11 8.47
CA LEU A 313 2.61 1.99 7.42
C LEU A 313 3.55 2.03 6.23
N HIS A 314 3.10 1.64 5.05
CA HIS A 314 3.91 1.70 3.84
C HIS A 314 3.31 2.69 2.86
N ILE A 315 4.11 3.70 2.46
CA ILE A 315 3.81 4.64 1.38
C ILE A 315 4.67 4.28 0.17
N HIS A 316 4.02 4.12 -0.98
CA HIS A 316 4.65 3.73 -2.23
C HIS A 316 4.24 4.68 -3.36
N MET A 317 5.22 5.14 -4.13
CA MET A 317 5.00 5.90 -5.37
C MET A 317 5.48 5.07 -6.58
N PRO A 318 4.57 4.41 -7.32
CA PRO A 318 4.94 3.49 -8.41
C PRO A 318 5.70 4.19 -9.54
N GLY A 319 6.37 3.39 -10.38
CA GLY A 319 7.19 3.91 -11.50
C GLY A 319 8.58 4.28 -11.01
N THR A 320 9.20 3.37 -10.28
CA THR A 320 10.50 3.57 -9.60
C THR A 320 11.70 3.67 -10.56
N ASP A 321 11.50 3.47 -11.86
CA ASP A 321 12.49 3.75 -12.91
C ASP A 321 12.83 5.24 -13.02
N VAL A 322 11.92 6.10 -12.52
CA VAL A 322 12.11 7.56 -12.46
C VAL A 322 12.25 8.00 -11.00
N ALA A 323 13.34 8.70 -10.70
CA ALA A 323 13.55 9.33 -9.40
C ALA A 323 12.56 10.48 -9.19
N LYS A 324 11.99 10.56 -7.99
CA LYS A 324 10.95 11.53 -7.64
C LYS A 324 11.48 12.48 -6.59
N ASP A 325 11.64 13.75 -6.96
CA ASP A 325 12.00 14.82 -6.04
C ASP A 325 11.11 16.06 -6.21
N VAL A 326 9.83 15.87 -5.92
CA VAL A 326 8.80 16.91 -5.95
C VAL A 326 8.02 16.89 -4.63
N SER A 327 8.19 17.96 -3.85
CA SER A 327 7.55 18.20 -2.56
C SER A 327 6.01 18.28 -2.63
N ILE A 328 5.46 18.56 -3.81
CA ILE A 328 4.02 18.69 -4.09
C ILE A 328 3.19 17.42 -3.82
N ASN A 329 3.85 16.26 -3.69
CA ASN A 329 3.19 15.00 -3.37
C ASN A 329 2.80 14.88 -1.88
N GLY A 330 3.17 15.85 -1.04
CA GLY A 330 2.88 15.85 0.40
C GLY A 330 1.39 15.80 0.71
N ALA A 331 0.59 16.63 0.04
CA ALA A 331 -0.86 16.63 0.26
C ALA A 331 -1.52 15.32 -0.19
N ALA A 332 -1.16 14.78 -1.35
CA ALA A 332 -1.64 13.46 -1.78
C ALA A 332 -1.22 12.35 -0.81
N ALA A 333 0.01 12.40 -0.25
CA ALA A 333 0.43 11.47 0.78
C ALA A 333 -0.39 11.58 2.07
N ALA A 334 -0.74 12.80 2.50
CA ALA A 334 -1.63 13.01 3.64
C ALA A 334 -3.02 12.39 3.38
N VAL A 335 -3.60 12.64 2.21
CA VAL A 335 -4.91 12.10 1.81
C VAL A 335 -4.89 10.57 1.75
N SER A 336 -3.82 9.99 1.20
CA SER A 336 -3.61 8.55 1.15
C SER A 336 -3.51 7.93 2.54
N MET A 337 -2.79 8.56 3.48
CA MET A 337 -2.75 8.12 4.89
C MET A 337 -4.10 8.26 5.60
N ILE A 338 -4.87 9.32 5.31
CA ILE A 338 -6.21 9.52 5.87
C ILE A 338 -7.16 8.43 5.38
N ALA A 339 -7.10 8.03 4.11
CA ALA A 339 -7.87 6.89 3.59
C ALA A 339 -7.59 5.61 4.38
N VAL A 340 -6.32 5.28 4.61
CA VAL A 340 -5.94 4.09 5.41
C VAL A 340 -6.40 4.23 6.85
N MET A 341 -6.22 5.40 7.48
CA MET A 341 -6.61 5.66 8.87
C MET A 341 -8.12 5.58 9.09
N THR A 342 -8.91 6.03 8.12
CA THR A 342 -10.37 6.14 8.24
C THR A 342 -11.14 5.01 7.56
N GLY A 343 -10.47 4.18 6.76
CA GLY A 343 -11.10 3.18 5.89
C GLY A 343 -11.91 3.77 4.73
N LEU A 344 -11.92 5.09 4.55
CA LEU A 344 -12.63 5.76 3.46
C LEU A 344 -11.85 5.64 2.15
N ALA A 345 -12.57 5.35 1.07
CA ALA A 345 -11.97 5.36 -0.26
C ALA A 345 -11.82 6.81 -0.73
N VAL A 346 -10.63 7.17 -1.21
CA VAL A 346 -10.44 8.41 -1.97
C VAL A 346 -11.21 8.29 -3.28
N ARG A 347 -11.85 9.37 -3.71
CA ARG A 347 -12.49 9.47 -5.01
C ARG A 347 -11.46 9.27 -6.14
N PRO A 348 -11.73 8.40 -7.13
CA PRO A 348 -10.78 8.11 -8.20
C PRO A 348 -10.64 9.28 -9.20
N ASP A 349 -11.60 10.19 -9.24
CA ASP A 349 -11.69 11.34 -10.13
C ASP A 349 -11.14 12.64 -9.50
N VAL A 350 -10.34 12.52 -8.43
CA VAL A 350 -9.78 13.67 -7.70
C VAL A 350 -8.25 13.63 -7.71
N ALA A 351 -7.63 14.78 -7.98
CA ALA A 351 -6.20 14.98 -7.80
C ALA A 351 -5.94 16.10 -6.78
N VAL A 352 -4.92 15.91 -5.94
CA VAL A 352 -4.51 16.87 -4.91
C VAL A 352 -3.06 17.26 -5.13
N LEU A 353 -2.85 18.54 -5.39
CA LEU A 353 -1.56 19.14 -5.73
C LEU A 353 -1.17 20.12 -4.65
N GLY A 354 -0.09 19.86 -3.92
CA GLY A 354 0.52 20.92 -3.11
C GLY A 354 1.31 20.43 -1.91
N GLU A 355 2.05 21.38 -1.34
CA GLU A 355 2.83 21.16 -0.14
C GLU A 355 1.96 21.39 1.10
N ILE A 356 2.14 20.56 2.12
CA ILE A 356 1.46 20.74 3.41
C ILE A 356 2.48 21.11 4.47
N THR A 357 2.16 22.10 5.30
CA THR A 357 2.97 22.45 6.46
C THR A 357 2.56 21.65 7.71
N LEU A 358 3.36 21.67 8.77
CA LEU A 358 3.01 21.03 10.05
C LEU A 358 1.74 21.60 10.71
N SER A 359 1.34 22.83 10.37
CA SER A 359 0.08 23.44 10.81
C SER A 359 -1.11 23.08 9.91
N GLY A 360 -0.87 22.39 8.79
CA GLY A 360 -1.92 22.01 7.83
C GLY A 360 -2.24 23.07 6.80
N VAL A 361 -1.43 24.13 6.71
CA VAL A 361 -1.56 25.13 5.66
C VAL A 361 -1.15 24.49 4.33
N PHE A 362 -1.95 24.74 3.30
CA PHE A 362 -1.68 24.32 1.95
C PHE A 362 -0.78 25.37 1.29
N TRP A 363 0.50 25.04 1.17
CA TRP A 363 1.53 26.01 0.82
C TRP A 363 1.55 26.25 -0.70
N PRO A 364 1.61 27.51 -1.16
CA PRO A 364 1.60 27.85 -2.58
C PRO A 364 2.74 27.19 -3.35
N LEU A 365 2.42 26.71 -4.55
CA LEU A 365 3.37 26.15 -5.50
C LEU A 365 3.99 27.24 -6.36
N GLU A 366 5.25 27.02 -6.78
CA GLU A 366 5.99 27.98 -7.60
C GLU A 366 5.28 28.24 -8.94
N GLN A 367 4.89 27.19 -9.66
CA GLN A 367 4.15 27.30 -10.91
C GLN A 367 3.17 26.15 -11.09
N VAL A 368 1.90 26.48 -11.37
CA VAL A 368 0.90 25.56 -11.91
C VAL A 368 0.47 26.12 -13.26
N ASN A 369 0.59 25.31 -14.31
CA ASN A 369 0.40 25.71 -15.69
C ASN A 369 -0.61 24.82 -16.41
N GLU A 370 -0.74 25.02 -17.73
CA GLU A 370 -1.66 24.28 -18.59
C GLU A 370 -1.36 22.77 -18.62
N ALA A 371 -0.11 22.36 -18.44
CA ALA A 371 0.27 20.95 -18.47
C ALA A 371 -0.39 20.17 -17.33
N GLU A 372 -0.51 20.74 -16.13
CA GLU A 372 -1.20 20.08 -15.02
C GLU A 372 -2.70 19.93 -15.32
N VAL A 373 -3.33 20.96 -15.90
CA VAL A 373 -4.75 20.88 -16.31
C VAL A 373 -4.95 19.80 -17.36
N ASN A 374 -4.13 19.78 -18.41
CA ASN A 374 -4.20 18.77 -19.47
C ASN A 374 -3.97 17.36 -18.92
N THR A 375 -3.03 17.20 -17.98
CA THR A 375 -2.78 15.92 -17.32
C THR A 375 -3.98 15.43 -16.51
N ALA A 376 -4.63 16.34 -15.79
CA ALA A 376 -5.82 16.02 -15.01
C ALA A 376 -6.94 15.51 -15.94
N ILE A 377 -7.17 16.22 -17.05
CA ILE A 377 -8.20 15.87 -18.03
C ILE A 377 -7.89 14.53 -18.72
N ASP A 378 -6.66 14.33 -19.19
CA ASP A 378 -6.22 13.09 -19.82
C ASP A 378 -6.37 11.87 -18.89
N ALA A 379 -6.33 12.11 -17.58
CA ALA A 379 -6.53 11.09 -16.55
C ALA A 379 -7.98 10.98 -16.04
N ASN A 380 -8.94 11.67 -16.66
CA ASN A 380 -10.35 11.74 -16.23
C ASN A 380 -10.54 12.23 -14.79
N ILE A 381 -9.71 13.17 -14.35
CA ILE A 381 -9.90 13.88 -13.09
C ILE A 381 -10.98 14.94 -13.30
N SER A 382 -12.02 14.92 -12.47
CA SER A 382 -13.12 15.88 -12.49
C SER A 382 -12.90 17.01 -11.48
N LEU A 383 -12.09 16.79 -10.44
CA LEU A 383 -11.80 17.76 -9.39
C LEU A 383 -10.30 17.82 -9.10
N LEU A 384 -9.73 19.00 -9.30
CA LEU A 384 -8.35 19.33 -8.97
C LEU A 384 -8.29 20.26 -7.76
N VAL A 385 -7.62 19.83 -6.70
CA VAL A 385 -7.46 20.57 -5.45
C VAL A 385 -6.04 21.09 -5.31
N LEU A 386 -5.90 22.40 -5.08
CA LEU A 386 -4.60 23.09 -4.99
C LEU A 386 -4.62 24.26 -3.98
N PRO A 387 -3.46 24.82 -3.60
CA PRO A 387 -3.41 25.99 -2.73
C PRO A 387 -4.20 27.15 -3.32
N MET A 388 -4.91 27.89 -2.46
CA MET A 388 -5.77 29.00 -2.88
C MET A 388 -5.04 30.01 -3.78
N ASP A 389 -3.77 30.31 -3.48
CA ASP A 389 -2.96 31.27 -4.25
C ASP A 389 -2.65 30.80 -5.68
N ASN A 390 -2.65 29.49 -5.93
CA ASN A 390 -2.40 28.94 -7.25
C ASN A 390 -3.65 28.93 -8.15
N VAL A 391 -4.86 29.12 -7.61
CA VAL A 391 -6.09 29.13 -8.42
C VAL A 391 -6.05 30.22 -9.50
N ARG A 392 -5.53 31.40 -9.14
CA ARG A 392 -5.37 32.53 -10.08
C ARG A 392 -4.41 32.22 -11.24
N GLN A 393 -3.43 31.34 -11.04
CA GLN A 393 -2.51 30.95 -12.10
C GLN A 393 -3.23 30.19 -13.21
N LEU A 394 -4.27 29.43 -12.86
CA LEU A 394 -5.10 28.65 -13.78
C LEU A 394 -6.20 29.48 -14.48
N GLU A 395 -6.43 30.73 -14.09
CA GLU A 395 -7.32 31.64 -14.84
C GLU A 395 -6.78 31.96 -16.23
N LYS A 396 -5.46 31.83 -16.43
CA LYS A 396 -4.80 32.01 -17.72
C LYS A 396 -5.10 30.87 -18.71
N VAL A 397 -5.56 29.72 -18.22
CA VAL A 397 -5.89 28.56 -19.05
C VAL A 397 -7.29 28.77 -19.69
N PRO A 398 -7.42 28.69 -21.03
CA PRO A 398 -8.69 28.84 -21.72
C PRO A 398 -9.83 27.99 -21.13
N TRP A 399 -11.03 28.57 -21.02
CA TRP A 399 -12.21 27.87 -20.49
C TRP A 399 -12.50 26.55 -21.23
N GLU A 400 -12.36 26.53 -22.55
CA GLU A 400 -12.63 25.35 -23.37
C GLU A 400 -11.75 24.16 -22.99
N GLN A 401 -10.50 24.42 -22.62
CA GLN A 401 -9.56 23.39 -22.19
C GLN A 401 -9.92 22.85 -20.82
N ARG A 402 -10.29 23.71 -19.86
CA ARG A 402 -10.67 23.27 -18.50
C ARG A 402 -12.13 22.83 -18.36
N LYS A 403 -12.87 22.69 -19.47
CA LYS A 403 -14.29 22.33 -19.44
C LYS A 403 -14.47 20.92 -18.87
N GLY A 404 -15.14 20.83 -17.72
CA GLY A 404 -15.35 19.55 -17.01
C GLY A 404 -14.36 19.27 -15.88
N LEU A 405 -13.36 20.13 -15.68
CA LEU A 405 -12.46 20.10 -14.53
C LEU A 405 -12.87 21.19 -13.52
N GLU A 406 -13.39 20.78 -12.37
CA GLU A 406 -13.59 21.65 -11.21
C GLU A 406 -12.22 21.92 -10.56
N VAL A 407 -11.90 23.20 -10.33
CA VAL A 407 -10.70 23.61 -9.62
C VAL A 407 -11.09 24.17 -8.26
N LEU A 408 -10.56 23.58 -7.19
CA LEU A 408 -10.85 23.97 -5.81
C LEU A 408 -9.57 24.45 -5.12
N GLY A 409 -9.56 25.73 -4.74
CA GLY A 409 -8.52 26.33 -3.92
C GLY A 409 -8.78 26.11 -2.43
N ALA A 410 -7.75 25.77 -1.66
CA ALA A 410 -7.85 25.66 -0.21
C ALA A 410 -6.67 26.34 0.50
N LEU A 411 -6.94 26.89 1.68
CA LEU A 411 -5.90 27.39 2.59
C LEU A 411 -5.41 26.30 3.54
N HIS A 412 -6.31 25.40 3.96
CA HIS A 412 -5.97 24.22 4.75
C HIS A 412 -6.46 22.94 4.10
N LEU A 413 -5.68 21.86 4.20
CA LEU A 413 -6.09 20.55 3.67
C LEU A 413 -7.35 20.01 4.37
N LEU A 414 -7.54 20.35 5.65
CA LEU A 414 -8.70 19.93 6.44
C LEU A 414 -10.04 20.43 5.85
N ASP A 415 -10.02 21.60 5.20
CA ASP A 415 -11.24 22.26 4.71
C ASP A 415 -11.91 21.50 3.58
N VAL A 416 -11.11 20.76 2.81
CA VAL A 416 -11.52 20.11 1.55
C VAL A 416 -11.67 18.60 1.66
N LEU A 417 -11.37 17.99 2.81
CA LEU A 417 -11.39 16.52 2.95
C LEU A 417 -12.74 15.89 2.59
N ASP A 418 -13.86 16.56 2.91
CA ASP A 418 -15.22 16.11 2.60
C ASP A 418 -15.50 15.98 1.10
N ARG A 419 -14.71 16.65 0.25
CA ARG A 419 -14.79 16.56 -1.22
C ARG A 419 -13.92 15.45 -1.80
N LEU A 420 -12.98 14.89 -1.02
CA LEU A 420 -11.97 13.94 -1.50
C LEU A 420 -12.37 12.48 -1.32
N PHE A 421 -13.25 12.16 -0.38
CA PHE A 421 -13.58 10.77 -0.01
C PHE A 421 -14.99 10.36 -0.46
N ILE A 422 -15.17 9.06 -0.66
CA ILE A 422 -16.47 8.41 -0.90
C ILE A 422 -17.05 7.98 0.45
N PHE A 423 -18.25 8.46 0.76
CA PHE A 423 -18.96 8.10 1.99
C PHE A 423 -19.93 6.93 1.75
N PRO A 424 -20.12 6.00 2.72
CA PRO A 424 -20.95 4.81 2.55
C PRO A 424 -22.39 5.08 2.06
N ASP A 425 -23.02 6.16 2.51
CA ASP A 425 -24.38 6.55 2.07
C ASP A 425 -24.47 6.85 0.56
N GLN A 426 -23.35 7.24 -0.08
CA GLN A 426 -23.30 7.53 -1.50
C GLN A 426 -23.10 6.28 -2.38
N ARG A 427 -22.66 5.14 -1.81
CA ARG A 427 -22.51 3.87 -2.57
C ARG A 427 -23.86 3.30 -3.01
N ALA A 428 -24.91 3.48 -2.21
CA ALA A 428 -26.26 3.03 -2.55
C ALA A 428 -26.87 3.80 -3.72
N ALA A 429 -26.58 5.10 -3.83
CA ALA A 429 -27.08 5.96 -4.91
C ALA A 429 -26.41 5.68 -6.26
N SER A 430 -25.13 5.29 -6.27
CA SER A 430 -24.39 4.95 -7.50
C SER A 430 -24.63 3.53 -8.03
N ALA A 431 -25.26 2.65 -7.24
CA ALA A 431 -25.60 1.29 -7.65
C ALA A 431 -26.94 1.19 -8.40
N VAL A 432 -27.70 2.29 -8.46
CA VAL A 432 -28.89 2.41 -9.29
C VAL A 432 -28.48 3.11 -10.58
N GLY A 433 -28.19 2.32 -11.63
CA GLY A 433 -28.04 2.85 -12.98
C GLY A 433 -29.32 3.57 -13.43
N PRO A 434 -29.25 4.45 -14.45
CA PRO A 434 -30.44 5.10 -14.98
C PRO A 434 -31.43 4.02 -15.43
N GLY A 435 -32.66 4.14 -14.96
CA GLY A 435 -33.70 3.11 -15.04
C GLY A 435 -33.83 2.48 -16.42
N GLY A 436 -33.67 1.17 -16.47
CA GLY A 436 -34.40 0.37 -17.45
C GLY A 436 -35.87 0.45 -17.08
N GLU A 437 -36.65 1.12 -17.91
CA GLU A 437 -38.09 1.01 -17.90
C GLU A 437 -38.44 -0.48 -18.01
N ALA A 438 -39.20 -0.96 -17.03
CA ALA A 438 -39.83 -2.27 -17.11
C ALA A 438 -40.95 -2.18 -18.16
N GLU A 439 -40.66 -2.59 -19.40
CA GLU A 439 -41.70 -3.00 -20.35
C GLU A 439 -42.28 -4.33 -19.82
N GLU A 440 -43.40 -4.20 -19.12
CA GLU A 440 -44.42 -5.26 -19.07
C GLU A 440 -45.03 -5.37 -20.46
N ASP A 441 -44.60 -6.36 -21.25
CA ASP A 441 -45.40 -6.83 -22.37
C ASP A 441 -45.53 -8.35 -22.36
N GLY A 442 -46.78 -8.77 -22.28
CA GLY A 442 -47.20 -10.13 -22.02
C GLY A 442 -47.03 -11.06 -23.22
N TRP A 443 -46.72 -12.31 -22.91
CA TRP A 443 -46.96 -13.44 -23.80
C TRP A 443 -48.19 -14.20 -23.32
N ALA A 444 -49.28 -14.02 -24.06
CA ALA A 444 -50.40 -14.93 -24.12
C ALA A 444 -50.71 -15.23 -25.60
N ALA A 445 -50.78 -16.53 -25.89
CA ALA A 445 -51.14 -17.22 -27.15
C ALA A 445 -50.06 -17.30 -28.24
#